data_AF-A0A3A0B6I1-F1
#
_entry.id   AF-A0A3A0B6I1-F1
#
_cell.length_a   1.000
_cell.length_b   1.000
_cell.length_c   1.000
_cell.angle_alpha   90.00
_cell.angle_beta   90.00
_cell.angle_gamma   90.00
#
_symmetry.space_group_name_H-M   'P 1'
#
loop_
_entity.id
_entity.type
_entity.pdbx_description
1 polymer ?
#
loop_
_entity_poly.entity_id
_entity_poly.type
_entity_poly.pdbx_seq_one_letter_code
_entity_poly.pdbx_strand_id
1 'polypeptide(L)' 'MEDKSFSELLNNTIAEKSLLQHPFYRKWSEGKLTVTELREYAKQYYYFVKHFPRFVSCVHSNCEDIEVRRMLMQNLSD' A
#
# COMPACT_ATOMS: atom_id res chain seq x y z
N MET A 1 8.83 -5.66 32.67
CA MET A 1 8.81 -5.87 31.21
C MET A 1 8.21 -4.62 30.62
N GLU A 2 8.98 -3.90 29.81
CA GLU A 2 8.53 -2.69 29.15
C GLU A 2 7.46 -3.08 28.12
N ASP A 3 6.26 -2.51 28.25
CA ASP A 3 5.17 -2.78 27.32
C ASP A 3 5.52 -2.09 25.99
N LYS A 4 5.66 -2.88 24.93
CA LYS A 4 6.04 -2.33 23.62
C LYS A 4 4.91 -1.43 23.14
N SER A 5 5.25 -0.24 22.66
CA SER A 5 4.25 0.65 22.08
C SER A 5 3.58 -0.01 20.87
N PHE A 6 2.31 0.34 20.62
CA PHE A 6 1.58 -0.17 19.45
C PHE A 6 2.36 0.05 18.15
N SER A 7 2.98 1.21 17.99
CA SER A 7 3.79 1.54 16.82
C SER A 7 4.98 0.60 16.65
N GLU A 8 5.66 0.21 17.72
CA GLU A 8 6.77 -0.76 17.66
C GLU A 8 6.27 -2.15 17.26
N LEU A 9 5.15 -2.61 17.81
CA LEU A 9 4.55 -3.89 17.44
C LEU A 9 4.13 -3.92 15.97
N LEU A 10 3.50 -2.85 15.49
CA LEU A 10 3.11 -2.70 14.09
C LEU A 10 4.32 -2.71 13.17
N ASN A 11 5.36 -1.91 13.48
CA ASN A 11 6.57 -1.83 12.69
C ASN A 11 7.32 -3.17 12.61
N ASN A 12 7.40 -3.91 13.73
CA ASN A 12 8.01 -5.24 13.75
C ASN A 12 7.24 -6.21 12.84
N THR A 13 5.91 -6.18 12.89
CA THR A 13 5.06 -7.03 12.04
C THR A 13 5.22 -6.68 10.55
N ILE A 14 5.31 -5.40 10.21
CA ILE A 14 5.56 -4.94 8.84
C ILE A 14 6.96 -5.38 8.37
N ALA A 15 7.96 -5.29 9.25
CA ALA A 15 9.33 -5.69 8.93
C ALA A 15 9.45 -7.20 8.62
N GLU A 16 8.78 -8.05 9.42
CA GLU A 16 8.71 -9.50 9.19
C GLU A 16 8.03 -9.87 7.87
N LYS A 17 7.04 -9.08 7.45
CA LYS A 17 6.27 -9.30 6.20
C LYS A 17 6.66 -8.31 5.10
N SER A 18 7.87 -7.77 5.16
CA SER A 18 8.28 -6.69 4.29
C SER A 18 8.26 -7.12 2.82
N LEU A 19 7.43 -6.43 2.03
CA LEU A 19 7.30 -6.65 0.59
C LEU A 19 8.66 -6.52 -0.13
N LEU A 20 9.54 -5.66 0.38
CA LEU A 20 10.86 -5.39 -0.20
C LEU A 20 11.83 -6.58 -0.04
N GLN A 21 11.53 -7.53 0.84
CA GLN A 21 12.28 -8.79 0.94
C GLN A 21 11.85 -9.83 -0.10
N HIS A 22 10.72 -9.62 -0.79
CA HIS A 22 10.23 -10.55 -1.80
C HIS A 22 11.19 -10.59 -3.01
N PRO A 23 11.52 -11.78 -3.58
CA PRO A 23 12.48 -11.90 -4.67
C PRO A 23 12.19 -11.01 -5.88
N PHE A 24 10.91 -10.82 -6.22
CA PHE A 24 10.50 -9.92 -7.31
C PHE A 24 10.92 -8.47 -7.06
N TYR A 25 10.68 -7.93 -5.86
CA TYR A 25 11.03 -6.54 -5.54
C TYR A 25 12.54 -6.33 -5.39
N ARG A 26 13.29 -7.33 -4.92
CA ARG A 26 14.76 -7.28 -4.96
C ARG A 26 15.29 -7.20 -6.40
N LYS A 27 14.81 -8.07 -7.30
CA LYS A 27 15.15 -7.99 -8.73
C LYS A 27 14.77 -6.65 -9.35
N TRP A 28 13.59 -6.10 -8.99
CA TRP A 28 13.17 -4.79 -9.46
C TRP A 28 14.18 -3.72 -9.06
N SER A 29 14.49 -3.61 -7.77
CA SER A 29 15.42 -2.59 -7.24
C SER A 29 16.82 -2.72 -7.85
N GLU A 30 17.24 -3.93 -8.21
CA GLU A 30 18.51 -4.20 -8.90
C GLU A 30 18.45 -3.96 -10.43
N GLY A 31 17.28 -3.60 -10.98
CA GLY A 31 17.09 -3.40 -12.42
C GLY A 31 17.12 -4.68 -13.25
N LYS A 32 16.88 -5.85 -12.63
CA LYS A 32 17.04 -7.18 -13.24
C LYS A 32 15.75 -7.82 -13.75
N LEU A 33 14.63 -7.10 -13.71
CA LEU A 33 13.37 -7.63 -14.27
C LEU A 33 13.42 -7.63 -15.79
N THR A 34 12.92 -8.72 -16.37
CA THR A 34 12.70 -8.81 -17.82
C THR A 34 11.49 -7.97 -18.23
N VAL A 35 11.44 -7.61 -19.52
CA VAL A 35 10.26 -6.92 -20.10
C VAL A 35 8.98 -7.73 -19.91
N THR A 36 9.05 -9.06 -19.97
CA THR A 36 7.89 -9.93 -19.74
C THR A 36 7.40 -9.85 -18.30
N GLU A 37 8.30 -9.92 -17.30
CA GLU A 37 7.94 -9.77 -15.89
C GLU A 37 7.30 -8.39 -15.61
N LEU A 38 7.84 -7.32 -16.21
CA LEU A 38 7.28 -5.97 -16.09
C LEU A 38 5.89 -5.86 -16.71
N ARG A 39 5.65 -6.50 -17.86
CA ARG A 39 4.32 -6.53 -18.50
C ARG A 39 3.29 -7.26 -17.63
N GLU A 40 3.66 -8.40 -17.05
CA GLU A 40 2.75 -9.13 -16.17
C GLU A 40 2.47 -8.36 -14.89
N TYR A 41 3.47 -7.71 -14.30
CA TYR A 41 3.27 -6.82 -13.17
C TYR A 41 2.31 -5.68 -13.51
N ALA A 42 2.50 -5.01 -14.66
CA ALA A 42 1.64 -3.91 -15.07
C ALA A 42 0.16 -4.32 -15.19
N LYS A 43 -0.13 -5.52 -15.72
CA LYS A 43 -1.50 -6.06 -15.78
C LYS A 43 -2.11 -6.23 -14.39
N GLN A 44 -1.34 -6.74 -13.43
CA GLN A 44 -1.81 -6.97 -12.06
C GLN A 44 -1.99 -5.65 -11.32
N TYR A 45 -0.98 -4.77 -11.39
CA TYR A 45 -0.96 -3.48 -10.70
C TYR A 45 -2.04 -2.53 -11.21
N TYR A 46 -2.37 -2.61 -12.51
CA TYR A 46 -3.49 -1.85 -13.09
C TYR A 46 -4.79 -2.06 -12.32
N TYR A 47 -5.14 -3.30 -11.95
CA TYR A 47 -6.37 -3.56 -11.20
C TYR A 47 -6.32 -2.93 -9.81
N PHE A 48 -5.17 -2.99 -9.13
CA PHE A 48 -5.00 -2.31 -7.85
C PHE A 48 -5.29 -0.81 -7.97
N VAL A 49 -4.63 -0.12 -8.91
CA VAL A 49 -4.82 1.32 -9.14
C VAL A 49 -6.25 1.64 -9.55
N LYS A 50 -6.84 0.84 -10.45
CA LYS A 50 -8.24 0.99 -10.89
C LYS A 50 -9.23 0.92 -9.74
N HIS A 51 -8.97 0.06 -8.74
CA HIS A 51 -9.86 -0.12 -7.60
C HIS A 51 -9.54 0.80 -6.41
N PHE A 52 -8.35 1.39 -6.37
CA PHE A 52 -7.89 2.22 -5.26
C PHE A 52 -8.85 3.36 -4.88
N PRO A 53 -9.39 4.18 -5.82
CA PRO A 53 -10.36 5.22 -5.47
C PRO A 53 -11.63 4.68 -4.80
N ARG A 54 -12.06 3.46 -5.16
CA ARG A 54 -13.23 2.84 -4.52
C ARG A 54 -12.95 2.45 -3.07
N PHE A 55 -11.72 2.00 -2.78
CA PHE A 55 -11.31 1.68 -1.41
C PHE A 55 -11.29 2.94 -0.55
N VAL A 56 -10.68 4.02 -1.04
CA VAL A 56 -10.63 5.30 -0.32
C VAL A 56 -12.04 5.87 -0.14
N SER A 57 -12.89 5.80 -1.17
CA SER A 57 -14.29 6.25 -1.09
C SER A 57 -15.10 5.49 -0.05
N CYS A 58 -14.85 4.19 0.13
CA CYS A 58 -15.51 3.38 1.15
C CYS A 58 -15.11 3.84 2.56
N VAL A 59 -13.82 4.09 2.80
CA VAL A 59 -13.35 4.63 4.09
C VAL A 59 -13.93 6.02 4.33
N HIS A 60 -13.90 6.89 3.32
CA HIS A 60 -14.46 8.24 3.35
C HIS A 60 -15.95 8.26 3.74
N SER A 61 -16.78 7.41 3.11
CA SER A 61 -18.22 7.40 3.38
C SER A 61 -18.58 6.94 4.80
N ASN A 62 -17.71 6.13 5.42
CA ASN A 62 -17.90 5.59 6.77
C ASN A 62 -17.15 6.39 7.86
N CYS A 63 -16.43 7.46 7.52
CA CYS A 63 -15.62 8.22 8.46
C CYS A 63 -16.40 9.40 9.06
N GLU A 64 -16.78 9.33 10.35
CA GLU A 64 -17.57 10.39 11.00
C GLU A 64 -16.81 11.71 11.20
N ASP A 65 -15.48 11.66 11.35
CA ASP A 65 -14.65 12.84 11.54
C ASP A 65 -14.55 13.69 10.25
N ILE A 66 -14.96 14.96 10.34
CA ILE A 66 -15.04 15.86 9.19
C ILE A 66 -13.67 16.25 8.62
N GLU A 67 -12.66 16.38 9.47
CA GLU A 67 -11.32 16.78 9.05
C GLU A 67 -10.62 15.61 8.36
N VAL A 68 -10.75 14.40 8.91
CA VAL A 68 -10.26 13.18 8.27
C VAL A 68 -11.00 12.92 6.95
N ARG A 69 -12.32 13.11 6.92
CA ARG A 69 -13.11 12.96 5.70
C ARG A 69 -12.66 13.93 4.60
N ARG A 70 -12.35 15.18 4.95
CA ARG A 70 -11.81 16.17 4.00
C ARG A 70 -10.46 15.72 3.42
N MET A 71 -9.56 15.20 4.26
CA MET A 71 -8.28 14.65 3.81
C MET A 71 -8.46 13.46 2.87
N LEU A 72 -9.37 12.53 3.18
CA LEU A 72 -9.69 11.40 2.29
C LEU A 72 -10.30 11.85 0.96
N MET A 73 -11.11 12.91 0.96
CA MET A 73 -11.68 13.49 -0.26
C MET A 73 -10.61 14.15 -1.16
N GLN A 74 -9.62 14.81 -0.55
CA GLN A 74 -8.46 15.32 -1.30
C GLN A 74 -7.71 14.16 -1.98
N ASN A 75 -7.46 13.07 -1.25
CA ASN A 75 -6.79 11.89 -1.82
C ASN A 75 -7.57 11.22 -2.97
N LEU A 76 -8.90 11.33 -3.00
CA LEU A 76 -9.72 10.85 -4.12
C LEU A 76 -9.62 11.72 -5.38
N SER A 77 -9.17 12.96 -5.23
CA SER A 77 -9.09 13.96 -6.30
C SER A 77 -7.69 14.05 -6.93
N ASP A 78 -6.72 13.31 -6.39
CA ASP A 78 -5.35 13.15 -6.90
C ASP A 78 -5.29 12.15 -8.08
#